data_AF-A0A920VSF7-F1
#
_entry.id   AF-A0A920VSF7-F1
#
_cell.length_a   1.000
_cell.length_b   1.000
_cell.length_c   1.000
_cell.angle_alpha   90.00
_cell.angle_beta   90.00
_cell.angle_gamma   90.00
#
_symmetry.space_group_name_H-M   'P 1'
#
loop_
_entity.id
_entity.type
_entity.pdbx_description
1 polymer ?
#
loop_
_entity_poly.entity_id
_entity_poly.type
_entity_poly.pdbx_seq_one_letter_code
_entity_poly.pdbx_strand_id
1 'polypeptide(L)' 'MVILRSFSKWAGIAGLRVGYAIGSATLISHLMDIKQPYNINIAGEAAVLAALEHRNELLTRTRSLSNNVKNWKLS' A
#
# COMPACT_ATOMS: atom_id res chain seq x y z
N MET A 1 1.32 15.13 11.85
CA MET A 1 0.58 13.86 11.67
C MET A 1 1.16 13.12 10.47
N VAL A 2 1.40 11.81 10.59
CA VAL A 2 1.93 10.96 9.51
C VAL A 2 1.00 9.78 9.33
N ILE A 3 0.63 9.50 8.09
CA ILE A 3 -0.13 8.33 7.70
C ILE A 3 0.85 7.39 7.00
N LEU A 4 1.08 6.23 7.60
CA LEU A 4 1.85 5.16 6.98
C LEU A 4 0.87 4.17 6.32
N ARG A 5 1.06 3.88 5.04
CA ARG A 5 0.29 2.87 4.32
C ARG A 5 1.21 1.83 3.71
N SER A 6 0.77 0.58 3.80
CA SER A 6 1.47 -0.58 3.25
C SER A 6 0.67 -1.18 2.09
N PHE A 7 1.37 -1.63 1.05
CA PHE A 7 0.78 -2.35 -0.08
C PHE A 7 0.53 -3.85 0.22
N SER A 8 0.89 -4.34 1.42
CA SER A 8 0.86 -5.78 1.72
C SER A 8 -0.54 -6.42 1.72
N LYS A 9 -1.62 -5.65 1.88
CA LYS A 9 -2.99 -6.21 2.00
C LYS A 9 -3.86 -6.00 0.77
N TRP A 10 -3.93 -4.77 0.24
CA TRP A 10 -4.86 -4.44 -0.84
C TRP A 10 -4.26 -4.67 -2.23
N ALA A 11 -2.94 -4.66 -2.36
CA ALA A 11 -2.26 -4.90 -3.64
C ALA A 11 -1.75 -6.34 -3.78
N GLY A 12 -1.77 -7.16 -2.72
CA GLY A 12 -1.24 -8.53 -2.75
C GLY A 12 0.30 -8.62 -2.80
N ILE A 13 1.00 -7.49 -2.68
CA ILE A 13 2.46 -7.38 -2.85
C ILE A 13 3.18 -7.47 -1.48
N ALA A 14 2.77 -8.41 -0.62
CA ALA A 14 3.37 -8.53 0.72
C ALA A 14 4.87 -8.87 0.68
N GLY A 15 5.28 -9.69 -0.30
CA GLY A 15 6.66 -10.18 -0.45
C GLY A 15 7.66 -9.15 -0.99
N LEU A 16 7.19 -8.07 -1.63
CA LEU A 16 8.07 -7.07 -2.27
C LEU A 16 8.40 -5.87 -1.38
N ARG A 17 7.83 -5.86 -0.18
CA ARG A 17 8.16 -4.93 0.91
C ARG A 17 8.03 -3.44 0.58
N VAL A 18 7.06 -3.08 -0.25
CA VAL A 18 6.80 -1.69 -0.61
C VAL A 18 5.75 -1.05 0.31
N GLY A 19 6.02 0.17 0.76
CA GLY A 19 5.15 0.99 1.60
C GLY A 19 5.42 2.47 1.37
N TYR A 20 4.47 3.33 1.73
CA TYR A 20 4.59 4.77 1.58
C TYR A 20 4.11 5.51 2.82
N ALA A 21 4.72 6.66 3.10
CA ALA A 21 4.34 7.56 4.18
C ALA A 21 3.83 8.87 3.58
N ILE A 22 2.76 9.42 4.14
CA ILE A 22 2.23 10.74 3.82
C ILE A 22 2.20 11.56 5.10
N GLY A 23 2.79 12.75 5.10
CA GLY A 23 2.86 13.60 6.28
C GLY A 23 3.25 15.03 5.93
N SER A 24 3.55 15.84 6.95
CA SER A 24 4.04 17.21 6.78
C SER A 24 5.32 17.24 5.94
N ALA A 25 5.43 18.18 5.00
CA ALA A 25 6.56 18.31 4.10
C ALA A 25 7.90 18.36 4.86
N THR A 26 7.97 19.13 5.95
CA THR A 26 9.18 19.24 6.79
C THR A 26 9.61 17.89 7.37
N LEU A 27 8.66 17.05 7.76
CA LEU A 27 8.96 15.74 8.34
C LEU A 27 9.35 14.73 7.26
N ILE A 28 8.72 14.80 6.09
CA ILE A 28 9.07 13.95 4.94
C ILE A 28 10.48 14.30 4.43
N SER A 29 10.86 15.58 4.38
CA SER A 29 12.22 15.99 4.00
C SER A 29 13.27 15.36 4.93
N HIS A 30 13.12 15.48 6.25
CA HIS A 30 14.03 14.84 7.20
C HIS A 30 14.06 13.32 7.06
N LEU A 31 12.92 12.68 6.78
CA LEU A 31 12.87 11.23 6.54
C LEU A 31 13.57 10.84 5.23
N MET A 32 13.49 11.67 4.19
CA MET A 32 14.19 11.45 2.92
C MET A 32 15.69 11.61 3.06
N ASP A 33 16.16 12.52 3.92
CA ASP A 33 17.59 12.70 4.22
C ASP A 33 18.19 11.46 4.91
N ILE A 34 17.41 10.77 5.75
CA ILE A 34 17.84 9.54 6.46
C ILE A 34 17.68 8.30 5.56
N LYS A 35 16.81 8.36 4.55
CA LYS A 35 16.47 7.20 3.72
C LYS A 35 17.64 6.82 2.81
N GLN A 36 18.08 5.57 2.90
CA GLN A 36 19.11 5.04 1.99
C GLN A 36 18.66 5.13 0.51
N PRO A 37 19.57 5.48 -0.41
CA PRO A 37 19.31 5.38 -1.84
C PRO A 37 19.09 3.89 -2.20
N TYR A 38 18.11 3.60 -3.07
CA TYR A 38 17.76 2.24 -3.57
C TYR A 38 17.04 1.28 -2.62
N ASN A 39 16.21 1.77 -1.69
CA ASN A 39 15.42 0.92 -0.79
C ASN A 39 14.20 0.21 -1.44
N ILE A 40 13.98 0.36 -2.75
CA ILE A 40 12.87 -0.29 -3.48
C ILE A 40 13.46 -1.18 -4.56
N ASN A 41 12.96 -2.42 -4.62
CA ASN A 41 13.27 -3.36 -5.69
C ASN A 41 12.54 -2.94 -6.99
N ILE A 42 13.16 -3.15 -8.15
CA ILE A 42 12.58 -2.91 -9.49
C ILE A 42 11.24 -3.64 -9.65
N ALA A 43 11.15 -4.89 -9.18
CA ALA A 43 9.89 -5.63 -9.17
C ALA A 43 8.84 -4.93 -8.28
N GLY A 44 9.29 -4.32 -7.18
CA GLY A 44 8.47 -3.52 -6.25
C GLY A 44 7.83 -2.33 -6.94
N GLU A 45 8.63 -1.59 -7.70
CA GLU A 45 8.17 -0.43 -8.46
C GLU A 45 7.17 -0.83 -9.55
N ALA A 46 7.48 -1.86 -10.35
CA ALA A 46 6.58 -2.39 -11.37
C ALA A 46 5.24 -2.88 -10.77
N ALA A 47 5.30 -3.57 -9.64
CA ALA A 47 4.10 -4.05 -8.96
C ALA A 47 3.27 -2.90 -8.37
N VAL A 48 3.91 -1.83 -7.87
CA VAL A 48 3.19 -0.62 -7.40
C VAL A 48 2.51 0.10 -8.56
N LEU A 49 3.17 0.24 -9.71
CA LEU A 49 2.58 0.84 -10.89
C LEU A 49 1.35 0.04 -11.36
N ALA A 50 1.46 -1.28 -11.47
CA ALA A 50 0.34 -2.16 -11.80
C ALA A 50 -0.79 -2.08 -10.75
N ALA A 51 -0.45 -2.01 -9.46
CA ALA A 51 -1.44 -1.87 -8.39
C ALA A 51 -2.15 -0.51 -8.41
N LEU A 52 -1.48 0.54 -8.87
CA LEU A 52 -2.08 1.87 -9.05
C LEU A 52 -3.03 1.90 -10.25
N GLU A 53 -2.67 1.25 -11.35
CA GLU A 53 -3.51 1.13 -12.55
C GLU A 53 -4.79 0.34 -12.26
N HIS A 54 -4.68 -0.81 -11.56
CA HIS A 54 -5.82 -1.64 -11.17
C HIS A 54 -6.42 -1.27 -9.79
N ARG A 55 -6.10 -0.08 -9.26
CA ARG A 55 -6.53 0.35 -7.91
C ARG A 55 -8.03 0.26 -7.71
N ASN A 56 -8.82 0.67 -8.71
CA ASN A 56 -10.28 0.70 -8.61
C ASN A 56 -10.88 -0.72 -8.53
N GLU A 57 -10.33 -1.66 -9.29
CA GLU A 57 -10.75 -3.07 -9.26
C GLU A 57 -10.35 -3.75 -7.95
N LEU A 58 -9.12 -3.52 -7.47
CA LEU A 58 -8.61 -4.08 -6.22
C LEU A 58 -9.39 -3.56 -5.00
N LEU A 59 -9.74 -2.27 -4.98
CA LEU A 59 -10.58 -1.69 -3.93
C LEU A 59 -12.01 -2.24 -3.98
N THR A 60 -12.55 -2.48 -5.17
CA THR A 60 -13.89 -3.07 -5.34
C THR A 60 -13.91 -4.52 -4.85
N ARG A 61 -12.88 -5.31 -5.17
CA ARG A 61 -12.70 -6.68 -4.65
C ARG A 61 -12.51 -6.72 -3.13
N THR A 62 -11.73 -5.81 -2.58
CA THR A 62 -11.54 -5.74 -1.12
C THR A 62 -12.84 -5.38 -0.41
N ARG A 63 -13.65 -4.49 -1.01
CA ARG A 63 -14.97 -4.11 -0.48
C ARG A 63 -15.97 -5.27 -0.57
N SER A 64 -15.99 -6.02 -1.67
CA SER A 64 -16.88 -7.17 -1.81
C SER A 64 -16.50 -8.31 -0.85
N LEU A 65 -15.21 -8.55 -0.64
CA LEU A 65 -14.71 -9.49 0.38
C LEU A 65 -15.11 -9.06 1.79
N SER A 66 -14.99 -7.77 2.12
CA SER A 66 -15.40 -7.27 3.44
C SER A 66 -16.90 -7.43 3.70
N ASN A 67 -17.75 -7.30 2.66
CA ASN A 67 -19.19 -7.51 2.80
C ASN A 67 -19.53 -9.00 2.96
N ASN A 68 -18.85 -9.88 2.22
CA ASN A 68 -19.05 -11.33 2.37
C ASN A 68 -18.63 -11.85 3.75
N VAL A 69 -17.53 -11.35 4.31
CA VAL A 69 -17.08 -11.73 5.67
C VAL A 69 -18.06 -11.26 6.74
N LYS A 70 -18.72 -10.10 6.57
CA LYS A 70 -19.76 -9.64 7.52
C LYS A 70 -20.97 -10.56 7.52
N ASN A 71 -21.40 -11.06 6.36
CA ASN A 71 -22.53 -11.99 6.26
C ASN A 71 -22.22 -13.34 6.90
N TRP A 72 -20.97 -13.80 6.86
CA TRP A 72 -20.52 -15.03 7.51
C TRP A 72 -20.52 -14.98 9.05
N LYS A 73 -20.41 -13.78 9.65
CA LYS A 73 -20.43 -13.61 11.11
C LYS A 73 -21.84 -13.46 11.70
N LEU A 74 -22.87 -13.39 10.85
CA LEU A 74 -24.26 -13.17 11.23
C LEU A 74 -25.13 -14.43 11.05
N SER A 75 -24.51 -15.56 10.70
CA SER A 75 -25.12 -16.90 10.65
C SER A 75 -24.44 -17.83 11.63
#